data_AF-A0A6J6HV22-F1
#
_entry.id   AF-A0A6J6HV22-F1
#
_cell.length_a   1.000
_cell.length_b   1.000
_cell.length_c   1.000
_cell.angle_alpha   90.00
_cell.angle_beta   90.00
_cell.angle_gamma   90.00
#
_symmetry.space_group_name_H-M   'P 1'
#
loop_
_entity.id
_entity.type
_entity.pdbx_description
1 polymer ?
#
loop_
_entity_poly.entity_id
_entity_poly.type
_entity_poly.pdbx_seq_one_letter_code
_entity_poly.pdbx_strand_id
1 'polypeptide(L)'
;MWLFGPEHSYSWRITTALVGIVAVGLLIAIAKLIFKSTAWALAAGFLFAIDGHAIVLARTALLDNSLMFFALLAFYFLLRDQQLRDIDRLVRFRPWLIAAGLSLGAATAVKWSGLYFIAAFGIYVVVSEALARRAAGQTDWQSNGLLKQGAFTFANLVPITAVVYLASWSGWIFTSGGYDRNVTGNWFTSLIEYHKAAYGFHVGLHTPHNYASNALSWLFAIRPTSFFYEGLDLGQDSCNTIGGCSSAVTALGNPFIWWPAAASVFFLAVWFVKTRQRTAGIILLGLAGGYLPWLLFLNRTTFQFYAIAFLPWMILALIFVARHYVYQAARPIRAQGLFVLYATLCLLATIFFLPIWNGAWIPYWYWHAHMWLPSWI
;
A
#
# COMPACT_ATOMS: atom_id res chain seq x y z
N MET A 1 -15.44 -18.74 -0.37
CA MET A 1 -15.72 -20.05 0.23
C MET A 1 -17.17 -20.46 0.11
N TRP A 2 -18.14 -19.66 0.58
CA TRP A 2 -19.55 -20.07 0.56
C TRP A 2 -20.13 -20.27 -0.86
N LEU A 3 -19.64 -19.51 -1.84
CA LEU A 3 -20.12 -19.59 -3.24
C LEU A 3 -19.41 -20.63 -4.11
N PHE A 4 -18.12 -20.89 -3.84
CA PHE A 4 -17.24 -21.66 -4.73
C PHE A 4 -16.45 -22.77 -4.01
N GLY A 5 -16.76 -23.04 -2.74
CA GLY A 5 -16.08 -24.05 -1.92
C GLY A 5 -14.65 -23.68 -1.48
N PRO A 6 -14.17 -24.14 -0.31
CA PRO A 6 -12.78 -23.98 0.14
C PRO A 6 -11.77 -24.86 -0.62
N GLU A 7 -12.20 -25.93 -1.27
CA GLU A 7 -11.34 -26.87 -2.00
C GLU A 7 -10.73 -26.27 -3.29
N HIS A 8 -11.34 -25.22 -3.83
CA HIS A 8 -10.89 -24.59 -5.08
C HIS A 8 -9.99 -23.37 -4.80
N SER A 9 -8.74 -23.42 -5.28
CA SER A 9 -7.76 -22.32 -5.12
C SER A 9 -8.26 -20.97 -5.67
N TYR A 10 -9.11 -21.01 -6.69
CA TYR A 10 -9.83 -19.84 -7.23
C TYR A 10 -10.60 -19.07 -6.15
N SER A 11 -11.29 -19.78 -5.24
CA SER A 11 -12.14 -19.21 -4.19
C SER A 11 -11.39 -18.30 -3.21
N TRP A 12 -10.09 -18.55 -3.01
CA TRP A 12 -9.21 -17.80 -2.13
C TRP A 12 -8.63 -16.57 -2.83
N ARG A 13 -8.43 -16.66 -4.16
CA ARG A 13 -7.73 -15.67 -4.98
C ARG A 13 -8.66 -14.64 -5.59
N ILE A 14 -9.92 -15.00 -5.88
CA ILE A 14 -10.87 -14.10 -6.54
C ILE A 14 -11.13 -12.82 -5.75
N THR A 15 -11.25 -12.93 -4.41
CA THR A 15 -11.44 -11.76 -3.54
C THR A 15 -10.24 -10.82 -3.62
N THR A 16 -9.03 -11.35 -3.51
CA THR A 16 -7.80 -10.56 -3.60
C THR A 16 -7.66 -9.89 -4.97
N ALA A 17 -8.07 -10.58 -6.04
CA ALA A 17 -8.02 -10.05 -7.40
C ALA A 17 -9.01 -8.88 -7.58
N LEU A 18 -10.25 -9.04 -7.11
CA LEU A 18 -11.26 -7.98 -7.14
C LEU A 18 -10.81 -6.76 -6.33
N VAL A 19 -10.25 -6.97 -5.13
CA VAL A 19 -9.68 -5.89 -4.32
C VAL A 19 -8.58 -5.15 -5.07
N GLY A 20 -7.68 -5.86 -5.75
CA GLY A 20 -6.64 -5.26 -6.59
C GLY A 20 -7.21 -4.42 -7.75
N ILE A 21 -8.21 -4.94 -8.47
CA ILE A 21 -8.88 -4.23 -9.57
C ILE A 21 -9.57 -2.96 -9.07
N VAL A 22 -10.30 -3.05 -7.95
CA VAL A 22 -10.96 -1.87 -7.36
C VAL A 22 -9.92 -0.87 -6.84
N ALA A 23 -8.78 -1.33 -6.32
CA ALA A 23 -7.69 -0.46 -5.90
C ALA A 23 -7.11 0.37 -7.05
N VAL A 24 -7.06 -0.16 -8.29
CA VAL A 24 -6.70 0.62 -9.49
C VAL A 24 -7.69 1.78 -9.69
N GLY A 25 -8.99 1.49 -9.66
CA GLY A 25 -10.04 2.52 -9.78
C GLY A 25 -9.97 3.56 -8.66
N LEU A 26 -9.70 3.12 -7.43
CA LEU A 26 -9.55 3.98 -6.27
C LEU A 26 -8.31 4.89 -6.39
N LEU A 27 -7.18 4.38 -6.89
CA LEU A 27 -5.99 5.18 -7.16
C LEU A 27 -6.28 6.24 -8.23
N ILE A 28 -7.01 5.90 -9.29
CA ILE A 28 -7.47 6.87 -10.30
C ILE A 28 -8.31 7.97 -9.64
N ALA A 29 -9.27 7.62 -8.78
CA ALA A 29 -10.10 8.58 -8.07
C ALA A 29 -9.26 9.51 -7.17
N ILE A 30 -8.31 8.97 -6.43
CA ILE A 30 -7.38 9.73 -5.58
C ILE A 30 -6.49 10.66 -6.43
N ALA A 31 -5.89 10.14 -7.50
CA ALA A 31 -5.07 10.93 -8.41
C ALA A 31 -5.89 12.05 -9.07
N LYS A 32 -7.17 11.81 -9.38
CA LYS A 32 -8.08 12.85 -9.89
C LYS A 32 -8.34 13.95 -8.85
N LEU A 33 -8.52 13.60 -7.58
CA LEU A 33 -8.67 14.59 -6.50
C LEU A 33 -7.41 15.43 -6.30
N ILE A 34 -6.24 14.80 -6.36
CA ILE A 34 -4.94 15.46 -6.12
C ILE A 34 -4.51 16.32 -7.31
N PHE A 35 -4.51 15.76 -8.52
CA PHE A 35 -3.96 16.41 -9.72
C PHE A 35 -4.98 17.19 -10.54
N LYS A 36 -6.27 17.01 -10.25
CA LYS A 36 -7.41 17.64 -10.97
C LYS A 36 -7.40 17.40 -12.48
N SER A 37 -6.75 16.32 -12.94
CA SER A 37 -6.62 15.97 -14.36
C SER A 37 -7.00 14.52 -14.59
N THR A 38 -7.87 14.26 -15.57
CA THR A 38 -8.28 12.89 -15.91
C THR A 38 -7.13 12.11 -16.54
N ALA A 39 -6.34 12.73 -17.42
CA ALA A 39 -5.22 12.07 -18.09
C ALA A 39 -4.17 11.59 -17.07
N TRP A 40 -3.74 12.44 -16.14
CA TRP A 40 -2.78 12.07 -15.10
C TRP A 40 -3.35 11.07 -14.08
N ALA A 41 -4.67 11.12 -13.84
CA ALA A 41 -5.34 10.13 -13.00
C ALA A 41 -5.36 8.74 -13.65
N LEU A 42 -5.72 8.67 -14.94
CA LEU A 42 -5.68 7.42 -15.71
C LEU A 42 -4.25 6.89 -15.83
N ALA A 43 -3.26 7.78 -16.00
CA ALA A 43 -1.85 7.38 -16.01
C ALA A 43 -1.41 6.73 -14.69
N ALA A 44 -1.85 7.26 -13.54
CA ALA A 44 -1.58 6.64 -12.23
C ALA A 44 -2.17 5.22 -12.14
N GLY A 45 -3.44 5.07 -12.52
CA GLY A 45 -4.11 3.77 -12.55
C GLY A 45 -3.46 2.79 -13.52
N PHE A 46 -3.10 3.26 -14.72
CA PHE A 46 -2.43 2.46 -15.74
C PHE A 46 -1.11 1.90 -15.22
N LEU A 47 -0.23 2.75 -14.66
CA LEU A 47 1.04 2.31 -14.11
C LEU A 47 0.87 1.31 -12.97
N PHE A 48 -0.15 1.49 -12.12
CA PHE A 48 -0.43 0.53 -11.05
C PHE A 48 -0.97 -0.81 -11.58
N ALA A 49 -1.82 -0.77 -12.60
CA ALA A 49 -2.42 -1.97 -13.21
C ALA A 49 -1.40 -2.86 -13.94
N ILE A 50 -0.31 -2.27 -14.44
CA ILE A 50 0.76 -3.00 -15.14
C ILE A 50 1.97 -3.30 -14.25
N ASP A 51 1.94 -2.94 -12.97
CA ASP A 51 3.05 -3.21 -12.06
C ASP A 51 3.03 -4.67 -11.59
N GLY A 52 4.17 -5.35 -11.73
CA GLY A 52 4.32 -6.75 -11.37
C GLY A 52 4.06 -7.08 -9.91
N HIS A 53 4.47 -6.19 -9.01
CA HIS A 53 4.24 -6.38 -7.59
C HIS A 53 2.75 -6.32 -7.28
N ALA A 54 2.04 -5.32 -7.83
CA ALA A 54 0.59 -5.23 -7.70
C ALA A 54 -0.13 -6.44 -8.32
N ILE A 55 0.29 -6.90 -9.50
CA ILE A 55 -0.30 -8.07 -10.18
C ILE A 55 -0.14 -9.35 -9.35
N VAL A 56 1.07 -9.61 -8.84
CA VAL A 56 1.35 -10.82 -8.05
C VAL A 56 0.54 -10.79 -6.75
N LEU A 57 0.58 -9.68 -6.01
CA LEU A 57 -0.15 -9.55 -4.74
C LEU A 57 -1.68 -9.58 -4.92
N ALA A 58 -2.21 -9.14 -6.07
CA ALA A 58 -3.63 -9.26 -6.38
C ALA A 58 -4.04 -10.72 -6.69
N ARG A 59 -3.12 -11.58 -7.12
CA ARG A 59 -3.42 -12.95 -7.55
C ARG A 59 -3.06 -14.03 -6.52
N THR A 60 -2.22 -13.69 -5.55
CA THR A 60 -1.90 -14.57 -4.43
C THR A 60 -2.90 -14.35 -3.29
N ALA A 61 -3.36 -15.42 -2.64
CA ALA A 61 -4.26 -15.34 -1.49
C ALA A 61 -3.53 -14.83 -0.23
N LEU A 62 -3.07 -13.58 -0.28
CA LEU A 62 -2.39 -12.86 0.79
C LEU A 62 -3.19 -11.65 1.22
N LEU A 63 -3.00 -11.27 2.49
CA LEU A 63 -3.75 -10.19 3.14
C LEU A 63 -3.24 -8.79 2.79
N ASP A 64 -1.98 -8.64 2.35
CA ASP A 64 -1.31 -7.35 2.18
C ASP A 64 -1.99 -6.46 1.12
N ASN A 65 -2.59 -7.05 0.09
CA ASN A 65 -3.36 -6.32 -0.90
C ASN A 65 -4.63 -5.68 -0.30
N SER A 66 -5.29 -6.37 0.63
CA SER A 66 -6.44 -5.84 1.38
C SER A 66 -6.03 -4.72 2.34
N LEU A 67 -4.89 -4.85 3.02
CA LEU A 67 -4.33 -3.78 3.83
C LEU A 67 -4.10 -2.52 2.99
N MET A 68 -3.42 -2.66 1.84
CA MET A 68 -3.16 -1.57 0.91
C MET A 68 -4.46 -0.90 0.49
N PHE A 69 -5.47 -1.68 0.09
CA PHE A 69 -6.76 -1.16 -0.34
C PHE A 69 -7.44 -0.32 0.74
N PHE A 70 -7.55 -0.84 1.97
CA PHE A 70 -8.23 -0.11 3.05
C PHE A 70 -7.44 1.14 3.49
N ALA A 71 -6.10 1.09 3.48
CA ALA A 71 -5.26 2.27 3.73
C ALA A 71 -5.45 3.34 2.63
N LEU A 72 -5.52 2.91 1.37
CA LEU A 72 -5.78 3.79 0.24
C LEU A 72 -7.20 4.38 0.28
N LEU A 73 -8.19 3.60 0.73
CA LEU A 73 -9.58 4.04 0.89
C LEU A 73 -9.71 5.06 2.02
N ALA A 74 -9.04 4.82 3.15
CA ALA A 74 -8.94 5.79 4.22
C ALA A 74 -8.32 7.12 3.74
N PHE A 75 -7.28 7.02 2.89
CA PHE A 75 -6.66 8.21 2.30
C PHE A 75 -7.60 8.95 1.35
N TYR A 76 -8.38 8.26 0.52
CA TYR A 76 -9.43 8.88 -0.29
C TYR A 76 -10.43 9.67 0.57
N PHE A 77 -10.93 9.05 1.64
CA PHE A 77 -11.86 9.71 2.55
C PHE A 77 -11.22 10.89 3.30
N LEU A 78 -9.96 10.78 3.70
CA LEU A 78 -9.20 11.91 4.25
C LEU A 78 -9.08 13.06 3.25
N LEU A 79 -8.82 12.79 1.96
CA LEU A 79 -8.78 13.85 0.95
C LEU A 79 -10.13 14.57 0.80
N ARG A 80 -11.23 13.81 0.82
CA ARG A 80 -12.60 14.37 0.76
C ARG A 80 -12.92 15.20 1.99
N ASP A 81 -12.56 14.70 3.17
CA ASP A 81 -12.67 15.42 4.43
C ASP A 81 -11.91 16.75 4.37
N GLN A 82 -10.68 16.74 3.87
CA GLN A 82 -9.82 17.92 3.77
C GLN A 82 -10.30 18.96 2.74
N GLN A 83 -11.06 18.55 1.71
CA GLN A 83 -11.67 19.44 0.72
C GLN A 83 -12.92 20.13 1.24
N LEU A 84 -13.69 19.44 2.09
CA LEU A 84 -15.00 19.89 2.57
C LEU A 84 -14.97 20.44 3.99
N ARG A 85 -13.80 20.45 4.63
CA ARG A 85 -13.65 20.94 6.00
C ARG A 85 -13.93 22.43 6.10
N ASP A 86 -14.57 22.80 7.19
CA ASP A 86 -14.84 24.17 7.57
C ASP A 86 -13.89 24.56 8.72
N ILE A 87 -13.07 25.57 8.49
CA ILE A 87 -12.08 26.03 9.47
C ILE A 87 -12.58 27.21 10.29
N ASP A 88 -13.74 27.78 9.97
CA ASP A 88 -14.27 28.96 10.65
C ASP A 88 -15.10 28.58 11.87
N ARG A 89 -15.74 27.40 11.84
CA ARG A 89 -16.46 26.84 12.99
C ARG A 89 -15.85 25.56 13.53
N LEU A 90 -16.28 25.17 14.72
CA LEU A 90 -16.02 23.85 15.26
C LEU A 90 -17.03 22.86 14.69
N VAL A 91 -16.54 21.82 14.03
CA VAL A 91 -17.36 20.78 13.41
C VAL A 91 -17.24 19.50 14.22
N ARG A 92 -18.34 19.12 14.89
CA ARG A 92 -18.40 17.92 15.73
C ARG A 92 -18.47 16.62 14.95
N PHE A 93 -19.14 16.62 13.80
CA PHE A 93 -19.40 15.43 13.02
C PHE A 93 -18.83 15.59 11.61
N ARG A 94 -17.90 14.71 11.24
CA ARG A 94 -17.19 14.75 9.96
C ARG A 94 -17.36 13.39 9.27
N PRO A 95 -18.39 13.22 8.41
CA PRO A 95 -18.75 11.90 7.87
C PRO A 95 -17.62 11.26 7.07
N TRP A 96 -16.85 12.05 6.32
CA TRP A 96 -15.68 11.57 5.60
C TRP A 96 -14.57 11.11 6.54
N LEU A 97 -14.38 11.76 7.68
CA LEU A 97 -13.40 11.33 8.68
C LEU A 97 -13.84 10.04 9.39
N ILE A 98 -15.13 9.87 9.65
CA ILE A 98 -15.71 8.62 10.14
C ILE A 98 -15.49 7.50 9.13
N ALA A 99 -15.76 7.74 7.83
CA ALA A 99 -15.51 6.77 6.78
C ALA A 99 -14.01 6.41 6.68
N ALA A 100 -13.11 7.37 6.90
CA ALA A 100 -11.68 7.12 7.03
C ALA A 100 -11.37 6.22 8.24
N GLY A 101 -11.99 6.48 9.40
CA GLY A 101 -11.85 5.65 10.60
C GLY A 101 -12.35 4.22 10.41
N LEU A 102 -13.49 4.04 9.74
CA LEU A 102 -14.01 2.71 9.38
C LEU A 102 -13.00 1.95 8.51
N SER A 103 -12.42 2.63 7.53
CA SER A 103 -11.42 2.05 6.62
C SER A 103 -10.11 1.72 7.32
N LEU A 104 -9.63 2.59 8.23
CA LEU A 104 -8.42 2.33 9.03
C LEU A 104 -8.62 1.19 10.05
N GLY A 105 -9.82 1.04 10.60
CA GLY A 105 -10.18 -0.12 11.41
C GLY A 105 -10.14 -1.41 10.61
N ALA A 106 -10.70 -1.42 9.39
CA ALA A 106 -10.59 -2.57 8.50
C ALA A 106 -9.13 -2.86 8.11
N ALA A 107 -8.33 -1.83 7.81
CA ALA A 107 -6.89 -1.99 7.54
C ALA A 107 -6.15 -2.63 8.74
N THR A 108 -6.43 -2.17 9.95
CA THR A 108 -5.82 -2.66 11.19
C THR A 108 -6.26 -4.09 11.54
N ALA A 109 -7.52 -4.41 11.25
CA ALA A 109 -8.07 -5.76 11.39
C ALA A 109 -7.40 -6.75 10.43
N VAL A 110 -7.04 -6.30 9.23
CA VAL A 110 -6.28 -7.11 8.24
C VAL A 110 -4.84 -7.33 8.71
N LYS A 111 -4.15 -6.26 9.16
CA LYS A 111 -2.78 -6.31 9.67
C LYS A 111 -2.50 -5.12 10.59
N TRP A 112 -1.80 -5.35 11.70
CA TRP A 112 -1.50 -4.29 12.69
C TRP A 112 -0.70 -3.10 12.14
N SER A 113 -0.01 -3.24 10.99
CA SER A 113 0.59 -2.10 10.30
C SER A 113 -0.43 -1.05 9.83
N GLY A 114 -1.73 -1.37 9.82
CA GLY A 114 -2.81 -0.39 9.68
C GLY A 114 -2.77 0.71 10.75
N LEU A 115 -2.28 0.42 11.96
CA LEU A 115 -2.11 1.39 13.05
C LEU A 115 -1.20 2.56 12.65
N TYR A 116 -0.20 2.30 11.81
CA TYR A 116 0.72 3.32 11.34
C TYR A 116 0.02 4.38 10.49
N PHE A 117 -0.95 3.97 9.67
CA PHE A 117 -1.78 4.89 8.90
C PHE A 117 -2.72 5.69 9.79
N ILE A 118 -3.26 5.11 10.88
CA ILE A 118 -4.04 5.88 11.87
C ILE A 118 -3.19 7.00 12.44
N ALA A 119 -1.97 6.70 12.89
CA ALA A 119 -1.07 7.69 13.46
C ALA A 119 -0.74 8.78 12.43
N ALA A 120 -0.28 8.40 11.23
CA ALA A 120 0.07 9.34 10.18
C ALA A 120 -1.10 10.25 9.80
N PHE A 121 -2.26 9.66 9.47
CA PHE A 121 -3.43 10.40 9.00
C PHE A 121 -4.07 11.21 10.12
N GLY A 122 -4.20 10.66 11.32
CA GLY A 122 -4.76 11.34 12.48
C GLY A 122 -3.95 12.57 12.88
N ILE A 123 -2.62 12.42 13.00
CA ILE A 123 -1.71 13.55 13.29
C ILE A 123 -1.82 14.61 12.20
N TYR A 124 -1.81 14.21 10.92
CA TYR A 124 -1.94 15.15 9.82
C TYR A 124 -3.27 15.93 9.87
N VAL A 125 -4.40 15.29 10.15
CA VAL A 125 -5.70 16.01 10.19
C VAL A 125 -5.67 17.09 11.28
N VAL A 126 -5.21 16.76 12.49
CA VAL A 126 -5.14 17.71 13.61
C VAL A 126 -4.15 18.85 13.30
N VAL A 127 -2.94 18.52 12.86
CA VAL A 127 -1.89 19.53 12.57
C VAL A 127 -2.29 20.42 11.39
N SER A 128 -2.78 19.84 10.29
CA SER A 128 -3.18 20.60 9.10
C SER A 128 -4.35 21.54 9.37
N GLU A 129 -5.18 21.25 10.36
CA GLU A 129 -6.30 22.07 10.76
C GLU A 129 -5.85 23.26 11.61
N ALA A 130 -5.01 23.02 12.61
CA ALA A 130 -4.40 24.08 13.41
C ALA A 130 -3.57 25.05 12.55
N LEU A 131 -2.78 24.52 11.61
CA LEU A 131 -2.00 25.35 10.68
C LEU A 131 -2.89 26.16 9.73
N ALA A 132 -4.02 25.61 9.27
CA ALA A 132 -4.95 26.35 8.42
C ALA A 132 -5.62 27.50 9.18
N ARG A 133 -6.04 27.28 10.43
CA ARG A 133 -6.61 28.32 11.29
C ARG A 133 -5.59 29.42 11.61
N ARG A 134 -4.35 29.04 11.90
CA ARG A 134 -3.23 29.98 12.09
C ARG A 134 -3.00 30.82 10.83
N ALA A 135 -3.00 30.19 9.65
CA ALA A 135 -2.83 30.90 8.37
C ALA A 135 -4.00 31.84 8.05
N ALA A 136 -5.21 31.53 8.54
CA ALA A 136 -6.39 32.39 8.43
C ALA A 136 -6.40 33.54 9.46
N GLY A 137 -5.36 33.68 10.30
CA GLY A 137 -5.26 34.76 11.28
C GLY A 137 -6.11 34.59 12.54
N GLN A 138 -6.68 33.40 12.78
CA GLN A 138 -7.44 33.13 14.01
C GLN A 138 -6.49 33.18 15.23
N THR A 139 -6.80 34.03 16.21
CA THR A 139 -5.96 34.22 17.41
C THR A 139 -6.02 33.02 18.36
N ASP A 140 -7.12 32.28 18.34
CA ASP A 140 -7.40 31.11 19.18
C ASP A 140 -7.14 29.77 18.46
N TRP A 141 -6.31 29.78 17.41
CA TRP A 141 -6.00 28.60 16.58
C TRP A 141 -5.48 27.39 17.38
N GLN A 142 -4.79 27.61 18.51
CA GLN A 142 -4.35 26.53 19.40
C GLN A 142 -5.52 25.89 20.14
N SER A 143 -6.34 26.71 20.81
CA SER A 143 -7.48 26.21 21.59
C SER A 143 -8.56 25.62 20.69
N ASN A 144 -8.97 26.34 19.65
CA ASN A 144 -10.02 25.88 18.76
C ASN A 144 -9.52 24.79 17.80
N GLY A 145 -8.32 24.93 17.22
CA GLY A 145 -7.77 23.99 16.25
C GLY A 145 -7.18 22.73 16.89
N LEU A 146 -6.16 22.87 17.75
CA LEU A 146 -5.45 21.71 18.32
C LEU A 146 -6.27 20.99 19.39
N LEU A 147 -6.94 21.72 20.29
CA LEU A 147 -7.62 21.12 21.43
C LEU A 147 -9.07 20.74 21.12
N LYS A 148 -9.96 21.73 20.89
CA LYS A 148 -11.40 21.48 20.75
C LYS A 148 -11.72 20.71 19.47
N GLN A 149 -11.26 21.20 18.33
CA GLN A 149 -11.47 20.53 17.06
C GLN A 149 -10.61 19.27 16.94
N GLY A 150 -9.40 19.26 17.51
CA GLY A 150 -8.60 18.05 17.63
C GLY A 150 -9.33 16.94 18.40
N ALA A 151 -10.04 17.26 19.49
CA ALA A 151 -10.86 16.30 20.22
C ALA A 151 -12.04 15.78 19.38
N PHE A 152 -12.73 16.63 18.62
CA PHE A 152 -13.77 16.16 17.69
C PHE A 152 -13.19 15.28 16.58
N THR A 153 -12.07 15.68 15.99
CA THR A 153 -11.33 14.90 14.99
C THR A 153 -10.93 13.53 15.54
N PHE A 154 -10.39 13.48 16.76
CA PHE A 154 -10.06 12.24 17.44
C PHE A 154 -11.30 11.35 17.60
N ALA A 155 -12.41 11.91 18.11
CA ALA A 155 -13.66 11.19 18.32
C ALA A 155 -14.27 10.62 17.03
N ASN A 156 -14.10 11.30 15.89
CA ASN A 156 -14.59 10.84 14.59
C ASN A 156 -13.67 9.79 13.93
N LEU A 157 -12.43 9.62 14.40
CA LEU A 157 -11.45 8.73 13.75
C LEU A 157 -11.07 7.53 14.62
N VAL A 158 -10.57 7.79 15.82
CA VAL A 158 -9.89 6.77 16.65
C VAL A 158 -10.88 5.79 17.30
N PRO A 159 -11.95 6.25 18.00
CA PRO A 159 -12.95 5.33 18.54
C PRO A 159 -13.63 4.50 17.44
N ILE A 160 -13.93 5.11 16.29
CA ILE A 160 -14.53 4.42 15.14
C ILE A 160 -13.60 3.30 14.64
N THR A 161 -12.31 3.60 14.52
CA THR A 161 -11.29 2.60 14.15
C THR A 161 -11.24 1.45 15.17
N ALA A 162 -11.24 1.76 16.46
CA ALA A 162 -11.21 0.76 17.53
C ALA A 162 -12.46 -0.14 17.53
N VAL A 163 -13.64 0.44 17.29
CA VAL A 163 -14.89 -0.32 17.18
C VAL A 163 -14.84 -1.29 16.00
N VAL A 164 -14.37 -0.86 14.82
CA VAL A 164 -14.25 -1.76 13.66
C VAL A 164 -13.23 -2.86 13.89
N TYR A 165 -12.08 -2.54 14.51
CA TYR A 165 -11.10 -3.55 14.90
C TYR A 165 -11.74 -4.57 15.86
N LEU A 166 -12.37 -4.14 16.95
CA LEU A 166 -13.02 -5.06 17.89
C LEU A 166 -14.16 -5.87 17.25
N ALA A 167 -14.92 -5.26 16.33
CA ALA A 167 -15.97 -5.95 15.60
C ALA A 167 -15.43 -7.09 14.72
N SER A 168 -14.20 -6.98 14.19
CA SER A 168 -13.58 -8.08 13.44
C SER A 168 -13.25 -9.29 14.33
N TRP A 169 -13.15 -9.10 15.65
CA TRP A 169 -12.98 -10.17 16.63
C TRP A 169 -14.30 -10.79 17.09
N SER A 170 -15.46 -10.33 16.59
CA SER A 170 -16.78 -10.85 16.98
C SER A 170 -16.89 -12.37 16.89
N GLY A 171 -16.34 -12.98 15.84
CA GLY A 171 -16.28 -14.44 15.71
C GLY A 171 -15.54 -15.12 16.86
N TRP A 172 -14.41 -14.57 17.31
CA TRP A 172 -13.67 -15.12 18.45
C TRP A 172 -14.36 -14.80 19.79
N ILE A 173 -14.93 -13.60 19.93
CA ILE A 173 -15.57 -13.12 21.17
C ILE A 173 -16.86 -13.91 21.45
N PHE A 174 -17.74 -14.03 20.46
CA PHE A 174 -19.08 -14.61 20.62
C PHE A 174 -19.16 -16.12 20.34
N THR A 175 -18.05 -16.76 19.98
CA THR A 175 -17.97 -18.22 19.86
C THR A 175 -16.94 -18.80 20.82
N SER A 176 -16.98 -20.12 21.00
CA SER A 176 -16.12 -20.86 21.93
C SER A 176 -14.96 -21.60 21.25
N GLY A 177 -14.93 -21.70 19.91
CA GLY A 177 -13.94 -22.48 19.16
C GLY A 177 -12.66 -21.73 18.78
N GLY A 178 -12.48 -20.50 19.28
CA GLY A 178 -11.30 -19.69 18.98
C GLY A 178 -10.02 -20.26 19.58
N TYR A 179 -8.89 -20.00 18.92
CA TYR A 179 -7.56 -20.28 19.47
C TYR A 179 -7.37 -19.57 20.83
N ASP A 180 -6.82 -20.27 21.83
CA ASP A 180 -6.60 -19.81 23.21
C ASP A 180 -7.83 -19.20 23.92
N ARG A 181 -9.04 -19.59 23.51
CA ARG A 181 -10.30 -18.97 23.97
C ARG A 181 -10.60 -19.12 25.46
N ASN A 182 -9.94 -20.05 26.15
CA ASN A 182 -10.23 -20.43 27.55
C ASN A 182 -8.98 -20.43 28.46
N VAL A 183 -7.89 -19.76 28.08
CA VAL A 183 -6.60 -19.81 28.81
C VAL A 183 -6.67 -19.26 30.25
N THR A 184 -7.54 -18.28 30.50
CA THR A 184 -7.67 -17.62 31.82
C THR A 184 -9.03 -17.85 32.52
N GLY A 185 -9.91 -18.68 31.93
CA GLY A 185 -11.29 -18.89 32.41
C GLY A 185 -12.26 -17.71 32.17
N ASN A 186 -11.79 -16.54 31.72
CA ASN A 186 -12.61 -15.39 31.33
C ASN A 186 -12.24 -14.97 29.90
N TRP A 187 -13.26 -14.80 29.04
CA TRP A 187 -13.05 -14.52 27.61
C TRP A 187 -12.26 -13.23 27.36
N PHE A 188 -12.48 -12.19 28.17
CA PHE A 188 -11.84 -10.89 28.00
C PHE A 188 -10.36 -10.96 28.36
N THR A 189 -10.03 -11.59 29.48
CA THR A 189 -8.62 -11.79 29.86
C THR A 189 -7.94 -12.78 28.91
N SER A 190 -8.64 -13.79 28.39
CA SER A 190 -8.10 -14.70 27.35
C SER A 190 -7.81 -13.95 26.04
N LEU A 191 -8.63 -12.97 25.67
CA LEU A 191 -8.38 -12.12 24.49
C LEU A 191 -7.12 -11.26 24.67
N ILE A 192 -6.90 -10.75 25.88
CA ILE A 192 -5.69 -10.00 26.22
C ILE A 192 -4.47 -10.91 26.13
N GLU A 193 -4.53 -12.13 26.68
CA GLU A 193 -3.42 -13.08 26.59
C GLU A 193 -3.13 -13.48 25.14
N TYR A 194 -4.15 -13.66 24.30
CA TYR A 194 -3.94 -13.85 22.87
C TYR A 194 -3.19 -12.64 22.26
N HIS A 195 -3.66 -11.41 22.50
CA HIS A 195 -2.96 -10.22 21.97
C HIS A 195 -1.51 -10.11 22.46
N LYS A 196 -1.22 -10.47 23.72
CA LYS A 196 0.14 -10.54 24.26
C LYS A 196 0.98 -11.60 23.54
N ALA A 197 0.44 -12.79 23.34
CA ALA A 197 1.12 -13.88 22.62
C ALA A 197 1.42 -13.48 21.17
N ALA A 198 0.44 -12.88 20.47
CA ALA A 198 0.60 -12.37 19.13
C ALA A 198 1.69 -11.28 19.07
N TYR A 199 1.67 -10.31 19.98
CA TYR A 199 2.71 -9.28 20.05
C TYR A 199 4.10 -9.86 20.34
N GLY A 200 4.19 -10.78 21.31
CA GLY A 200 5.43 -11.48 21.65
C GLY A 200 6.03 -12.22 20.47
N PHE A 201 5.22 -12.95 19.71
CA PHE A 201 5.65 -13.59 18.47
C PHE A 201 6.18 -12.57 17.45
N HIS A 202 5.47 -11.46 17.22
CA HIS A 202 5.86 -10.48 16.21
C HIS A 202 7.17 -9.77 16.54
N VAL A 203 7.40 -9.42 17.81
CA VAL A 203 8.63 -8.77 18.27
C VAL A 203 9.79 -9.77 18.32
N GLY A 204 9.54 -11.05 18.60
CA GLY A 204 10.56 -12.10 18.64
C GLY A 204 10.87 -12.77 17.30
N LEU A 205 10.24 -12.38 16.19
CA LEU A 205 10.39 -13.07 14.90
C LEU A 205 11.70 -12.66 14.18
N HIS A 206 12.75 -13.46 14.41
CA HIS A 206 14.09 -13.28 13.82
C HIS A 206 14.59 -14.50 13.02
N THR A 207 13.70 -15.43 12.67
CA THR A 207 14.08 -16.65 11.94
C THR A 207 14.66 -16.30 10.57
N PRO A 208 15.91 -16.72 10.24
CA PRO A 208 16.50 -16.47 8.93
C PRO A 208 15.64 -17.04 7.78
N HIS A 209 15.58 -16.33 6.67
CA HIS A 209 14.87 -16.77 5.47
C HIS A 209 15.58 -16.28 4.21
N ASN A 210 15.74 -17.16 3.21
CA ASN A 210 16.52 -16.88 2.00
C ASN A 210 16.01 -15.66 1.22
N TYR A 211 14.69 -15.47 1.19
CA TYR A 211 14.04 -14.30 0.55
C TYR A 211 13.72 -13.13 1.49
N ALA A 212 14.26 -13.12 2.71
CA ALA A 212 14.13 -11.94 3.57
C ALA A 212 14.80 -10.73 2.89
N SER A 213 14.25 -9.55 3.15
CA SER A 213 14.72 -8.28 2.59
C SER A 213 14.65 -7.19 3.64
N ASN A 214 15.59 -6.24 3.61
CA ASN A 214 15.62 -5.15 4.56
C ASN A 214 14.75 -3.96 4.09
N ALA A 215 14.04 -3.30 5.01
CA ALA A 215 13.20 -2.15 4.68
C ALA A 215 13.93 -1.00 3.96
N LEU A 216 15.23 -0.84 4.18
CA LEU A 216 16.06 0.14 3.46
C LEU A 216 16.08 -0.10 1.94
N SER A 217 15.90 -1.34 1.50
CA SER A 217 15.93 -1.70 0.08
C SER A 217 14.56 -1.59 -0.61
N TRP A 218 13.48 -1.43 0.15
CA TRP A 218 12.14 -1.65 -0.39
C TRP A 218 11.71 -0.67 -1.46
N LEU A 219 12.06 0.62 -1.32
CA LEU A 219 11.73 1.63 -2.33
C LEU A 219 12.28 1.27 -3.72
N PHE A 220 13.34 0.47 -3.79
CA PHE A 220 14.02 0.15 -5.04
C PHE A 220 13.65 -1.24 -5.60
N ALA A 221 12.85 -2.03 -4.88
CA ALA A 221 12.50 -3.41 -5.24
C ALA A 221 13.70 -4.31 -5.61
N ILE A 222 14.85 -4.10 -4.97
CA ILE A 222 16.09 -4.81 -5.35
C ILE A 222 16.20 -6.24 -4.79
N ARG A 223 15.37 -6.63 -3.81
CA ARG A 223 15.31 -8.00 -3.27
C ARG A 223 13.86 -8.50 -3.27
N PRO A 224 13.31 -8.89 -4.44
CA PRO A 224 11.95 -9.38 -4.53
C PRO A 224 11.76 -10.69 -3.76
N THR A 225 10.53 -10.95 -3.33
CA THR A 225 10.20 -12.21 -2.65
C THR A 225 9.72 -13.22 -3.67
N SER A 226 10.33 -14.42 -3.69
CA SER A 226 9.81 -15.55 -4.45
C SER A 226 8.66 -16.19 -3.71
N PHE A 227 7.51 -16.33 -4.36
CA PHE A 227 6.31 -17.00 -3.83
C PHE A 227 6.19 -18.45 -4.33
N PHE A 228 6.78 -18.74 -5.49
CA PHE A 228 6.77 -20.05 -6.10
C PHE A 228 7.95 -20.16 -7.06
N TYR A 229 8.60 -21.32 -7.08
CA TYR A 229 9.56 -21.71 -8.09
C TYR A 229 9.54 -23.23 -8.27
N GLU A 230 9.50 -23.67 -9.52
CA GLU A 230 9.65 -25.07 -9.91
C GLU A 230 10.48 -25.14 -11.19
N GLY A 231 11.31 -26.17 -11.31
CA GLY A 231 12.15 -26.42 -12.48
C GLY A 231 11.94 -27.83 -13.00
N LEU A 232 11.96 -27.98 -14.31
CA LEU A 232 11.85 -29.27 -15.01
C LEU A 232 13.05 -29.47 -15.93
N ASP A 233 13.54 -30.70 -15.98
CA ASP A 233 14.58 -31.09 -16.93
C ASP A 233 14.01 -31.31 -18.34
N LEU A 234 14.89 -31.37 -19.34
CA LEU A 234 14.52 -31.70 -20.71
C LEU A 234 13.79 -33.05 -20.76
N GLY A 235 12.60 -33.07 -21.36
CA GLY A 235 11.77 -34.26 -21.53
C GLY A 235 10.78 -34.53 -20.39
N GLN A 236 10.83 -33.77 -19.28
CA GLN A 236 9.85 -33.86 -18.19
C GLN A 236 8.62 -32.98 -18.47
N ASP A 237 7.41 -33.51 -18.27
CA ASP A 237 6.12 -32.80 -18.36
C ASP A 237 6.01 -31.81 -19.54
N SER A 238 6.45 -32.26 -20.72
CA SER A 238 6.45 -31.49 -21.99
C SER A 238 7.47 -30.34 -22.08
N CYS A 239 8.45 -30.26 -21.18
CA CYS A 239 9.58 -29.36 -21.32
C CYS A 239 10.49 -29.80 -22.47
N ASN A 240 10.43 -29.09 -23.59
CA ASN A 240 11.18 -29.40 -24.81
C ASN A 240 12.41 -28.50 -25.03
N THR A 241 12.88 -27.80 -23.98
CA THR A 241 13.98 -26.84 -24.11
C THR A 241 15.28 -27.40 -23.54
N ILE A 242 16.35 -27.34 -24.34
CA ILE A 242 17.71 -27.66 -23.87
C ILE A 242 18.08 -26.69 -22.73
N GLY A 243 18.49 -27.24 -21.58
CA GLY A 243 18.75 -26.47 -20.35
C GLY A 243 17.57 -26.38 -19.38
N GLY A 244 16.45 -27.03 -19.68
CA GLY A 244 15.29 -27.14 -18.78
C GLY A 244 14.31 -25.97 -18.87
N CYS A 245 13.22 -26.09 -18.13
CA CYS A 245 12.14 -25.12 -18.03
C CYS A 245 11.95 -24.70 -16.58
N SER A 246 11.51 -23.45 -16.37
CA SER A 246 11.21 -22.91 -15.05
C SER A 246 9.80 -22.33 -15.04
N SER A 247 9.11 -22.47 -13.92
CA SER A 247 7.92 -21.71 -13.58
C SER A 247 8.14 -21.00 -12.26
N ALA A 248 7.84 -19.70 -12.22
CA ALA A 248 8.05 -18.87 -11.05
C ALA A 248 6.90 -17.89 -10.83
N VAL A 249 6.60 -17.62 -9.56
CA VAL A 249 5.80 -16.47 -9.15
C VAL A 249 6.68 -15.62 -8.23
N THR A 250 7.22 -14.53 -8.77
CA THR A 250 8.12 -13.63 -8.04
C THR A 250 7.43 -12.28 -7.89
N ALA A 251 7.31 -11.78 -6.64
CA ALA A 251 6.72 -10.48 -6.34
C ALA A 251 7.66 -9.31 -6.70
N LEU A 252 8.16 -9.31 -7.94
CA LEU A 252 9.03 -8.31 -8.52
C LEU A 252 8.20 -7.21 -9.18
N GLY A 253 8.46 -5.97 -8.78
CA GLY A 253 7.88 -4.79 -9.40
C GLY A 253 8.43 -4.52 -10.79
N ASN A 254 7.70 -3.76 -11.62
CA ASN A 254 8.23 -3.32 -12.91
C ASN A 254 9.38 -2.32 -12.66
N PRO A 255 10.65 -2.62 -13.02
CA PRO A 255 11.79 -1.75 -12.68
C PRO A 255 11.69 -0.35 -13.27
N PHE A 256 11.06 -0.23 -14.45
CA PHE A 256 10.80 1.07 -15.08
C PHE A 256 9.74 1.89 -14.36
N ILE A 257 8.95 1.31 -13.46
CA ILE A 257 8.04 2.03 -12.57
C ILE A 257 8.72 2.28 -11.24
N TRP A 258 9.29 1.25 -10.62
CA TRP A 258 9.82 1.31 -9.26
C TRP A 258 11.01 2.25 -9.12
N TRP A 259 12.01 2.19 -10.00
CA TRP A 259 13.20 3.04 -9.85
C TRP A 259 12.89 4.53 -10.10
N PRO A 260 12.14 4.92 -11.16
CA PRO A 260 11.69 6.31 -11.30
C PRO A 260 10.76 6.76 -10.18
N ALA A 261 9.91 5.89 -9.65
CA ALA A 261 9.05 6.21 -8.52
C ALA A 261 9.85 6.44 -7.22
N ALA A 262 10.87 5.61 -6.96
CA ALA A 262 11.80 5.82 -5.85
C ALA A 262 12.52 7.18 -5.97
N ALA A 263 13.11 7.47 -7.14
CA ALA A 263 13.73 8.76 -7.41
C ALA A 263 12.74 9.92 -7.22
N SER A 264 11.49 9.74 -7.65
CA SER A 264 10.43 10.73 -7.48
C SER A 264 10.08 10.96 -6.01
N VAL A 265 10.07 9.92 -5.16
CA VAL A 265 9.88 10.06 -3.71
C VAL A 265 10.96 10.96 -3.10
N PHE A 266 12.24 10.73 -3.43
CA PHE A 266 13.34 11.58 -2.93
C PHE A 266 13.22 13.02 -3.43
N PHE A 267 12.90 13.20 -4.72
CA PHE A 267 12.65 14.53 -5.27
C PHE A 267 11.49 15.22 -4.53
N LEU A 268 10.36 14.54 -4.31
CA LEU A 268 9.22 15.08 -3.57
C LEU A 268 9.58 15.46 -2.15
N ALA A 269 10.40 14.67 -1.46
CA ALA A 269 10.86 14.99 -0.11
C ALA A 269 11.65 16.31 -0.08
N VAL A 270 12.64 16.46 -0.97
CA VAL A 270 13.40 17.71 -1.09
C VAL A 270 12.50 18.86 -1.52
N TRP A 271 11.63 18.63 -2.50
CA TRP A 271 10.69 19.63 -3.01
C TRP A 271 9.73 20.11 -1.93
N PHE A 272 9.20 19.20 -1.11
CA PHE A 272 8.32 19.53 0.00
C PHE A 272 9.04 20.37 1.06
N VAL A 273 10.28 20.01 1.43
CA VAL A 273 11.06 20.80 2.40
C VAL A 273 11.28 22.24 1.90
N LYS A 274 11.62 22.40 0.60
CA LYS A 274 11.90 23.71 0.00
C LYS A 274 10.66 24.56 -0.25
N THR A 275 9.57 23.96 -0.74
CA THR A 275 8.39 24.71 -1.22
C THR A 275 7.20 24.66 -0.28
N ARG A 276 7.21 23.72 0.68
CA ARG A 276 6.07 23.39 1.56
C ARG A 276 4.78 23.11 0.79
N GLN A 277 4.90 22.66 -0.46
CA GLN A 277 3.72 22.41 -1.30
C GLN A 277 2.87 21.29 -0.72
N ARG A 278 1.60 21.60 -0.43
CA ARG A 278 0.64 20.69 0.20
C ARG A 278 0.47 19.37 -0.54
N THR A 279 0.44 19.40 -1.87
CA THR A 279 0.32 18.18 -2.69
C THR A 279 1.46 17.20 -2.47
N ALA A 280 2.71 17.67 -2.46
CA ALA A 280 3.87 16.81 -2.20
C ALA A 280 3.81 16.23 -0.78
N GLY A 281 3.46 17.06 0.22
CA GLY A 281 3.32 16.62 1.62
C GLY A 281 2.24 15.54 1.81
N ILE A 282 1.09 15.68 1.14
CA ILE A 282 0.00 14.70 1.20
C ILE A 282 0.37 13.36 0.54
N ILE A 283 1.15 13.37 -0.54
CA ILE A 283 1.66 12.13 -1.16
C ILE A 283 2.65 11.45 -0.21
N LEU A 284 3.60 12.21 0.34
CA LEU A 284 4.59 11.71 1.31
C LEU A 284 3.94 11.22 2.61
N LEU A 285 2.77 11.74 2.99
CA LEU A 285 2.04 11.31 4.18
C LEU A 285 1.65 9.83 4.13
N GLY A 286 1.11 9.37 2.99
CA GLY A 286 0.73 7.97 2.85
C GLY A 286 1.94 7.04 2.77
N LEU A 287 3.00 7.48 2.08
CA LEU A 287 4.29 6.80 2.12
C LEU A 287 4.80 6.70 3.56
N ALA A 288 4.73 7.78 4.33
CA ALA A 288 5.19 7.80 5.72
C ALA A 288 4.43 6.80 6.59
N GLY A 289 3.11 6.70 6.45
CA GLY A 289 2.30 5.70 7.17
C GLY A 289 2.64 4.25 6.79
N GLY A 290 2.92 3.98 5.51
CA GLY A 290 3.19 2.62 5.05
C GLY A 290 4.65 2.17 5.14
N TYR A 291 5.61 3.09 5.14
CA TYR A 291 7.04 2.80 4.99
C TYR A 291 7.87 3.10 6.25
N LEU A 292 7.80 4.32 6.79
CA LEU A 292 8.76 4.79 7.80
C LEU A 292 8.81 3.94 9.09
N PRO A 293 7.71 3.42 9.63
CA PRO A 293 7.75 2.56 10.82
C PRO A 293 8.61 1.31 10.62
N TRP A 294 8.71 0.77 9.40
CA TRP A 294 9.54 -0.40 9.12
C TRP A 294 11.03 -0.12 9.26
N LEU A 295 11.45 1.15 9.22
CA LEU A 295 12.84 1.55 9.49
C LEU A 295 13.23 1.35 10.97
N LEU A 296 12.25 1.13 11.86
CA LEU A 296 12.48 0.79 13.26
C LEU A 296 12.65 -0.73 13.48
N PHE A 297 12.36 -1.55 12.46
CA PHE A 297 12.33 -3.02 12.56
C PHE A 297 13.34 -3.70 11.61
N LEU A 298 14.53 -3.13 11.46
CA LEU A 298 15.55 -3.61 10.49
C LEU A 298 16.09 -5.02 10.78
N ASN A 299 16.03 -5.46 12.05
CA ASN A 299 16.54 -6.77 12.48
C ASN A 299 15.47 -7.87 12.43
N ARG A 300 14.23 -7.54 12.06
CA ARG A 300 13.11 -8.50 11.98
C ARG A 300 13.09 -9.17 10.62
N THR A 301 12.72 -10.45 10.58
CA THR A 301 12.50 -11.15 9.31
C THR A 301 11.31 -10.52 8.57
N THR A 302 11.62 -9.78 7.50
CA THR A 302 10.64 -9.02 6.71
C THR A 302 10.92 -9.18 5.22
N PHE A 303 9.95 -8.78 4.38
CA PHE A 303 9.91 -9.16 2.97
C PHE A 303 9.46 -7.98 2.09
N GLN A 304 9.94 -7.96 0.85
CA GLN A 304 9.67 -6.90 -0.11
C GLN A 304 8.18 -6.78 -0.43
N PHE A 305 7.41 -7.86 -0.34
CA PHE A 305 5.95 -7.82 -0.57
C PHE A 305 5.18 -6.92 0.40
N TYR A 306 5.78 -6.50 1.53
CA TYR A 306 5.17 -5.50 2.40
C TYR A 306 5.07 -4.13 1.73
N ALA A 307 5.87 -3.88 0.69
CA ALA A 307 5.91 -2.62 -0.02
C ALA A 307 4.62 -2.31 -0.82
N ILE A 308 3.77 -3.31 -1.10
CA ILE A 308 2.45 -3.09 -1.69
C ILE A 308 1.65 -2.07 -0.87
N ALA A 309 1.82 -2.03 0.46
CA ALA A 309 1.13 -1.12 1.35
C ALA A 309 1.42 0.36 1.09
N PHE A 310 2.51 0.71 0.40
CA PHE A 310 2.85 2.09 0.07
C PHE A 310 3.12 2.35 -1.43
N LEU A 311 3.13 1.33 -2.27
CA LEU A 311 3.29 1.43 -3.72
C LEU A 311 2.36 2.47 -4.38
N PRO A 312 1.06 2.59 -4.02
CA PRO A 312 0.18 3.62 -4.62
C PRO A 312 0.73 5.04 -4.47
N TRP A 313 1.36 5.37 -3.34
CA TRP A 313 1.94 6.70 -3.10
C TRP A 313 3.27 6.91 -3.84
N MET A 314 4.04 5.84 -4.07
CA MET A 314 5.19 5.90 -4.98
C MET A 314 4.76 6.23 -6.40
N ILE A 315 3.66 5.63 -6.88
CA ILE A 315 3.09 5.94 -8.20
C ILE A 315 2.57 7.38 -8.25
N LEU A 316 1.89 7.85 -7.21
CA LEU A 316 1.48 9.26 -7.12
C LEU A 316 2.71 10.21 -7.16
N ALA A 317 3.81 9.86 -6.51
CA ALA A 317 5.05 10.63 -6.56
C ALA A 317 5.61 10.69 -8.00
N LEU A 318 5.66 9.55 -8.69
CA LEU A 318 6.08 9.47 -10.08
C LEU A 318 5.21 10.35 -10.99
N ILE A 319 3.88 10.26 -10.85
CA ILE A 319 2.94 11.07 -11.63
C ILE A 319 3.08 12.56 -11.31
N PHE A 320 3.34 12.92 -10.05
CA PHE A 320 3.61 14.31 -9.68
C PHE A 320 4.82 14.87 -10.45
N VAL A 321 5.94 14.13 -10.47
CA VAL A 321 7.17 14.56 -11.15
C VAL A 321 6.98 14.63 -12.66
N ALA A 322 6.40 13.59 -13.26
CA ALA A 322 6.11 13.56 -14.70
C ALA A 322 5.21 14.73 -15.12
N ARG A 323 4.14 14.99 -14.36
CA ARG A 323 3.24 16.14 -14.57
C ARG A 323 3.98 17.46 -14.44
N HIS A 324 4.80 17.60 -13.40
CA HIS A 324 5.57 18.82 -13.14
C HIS A 324 6.54 19.12 -14.28
N TYR A 325 7.22 18.10 -14.81
CA TYR A 325 8.10 18.21 -15.98
C TYR A 325 7.33 18.64 -17.23
N VAL A 326 6.23 17.93 -17.56
CA VAL A 326 5.44 18.22 -18.77
C VAL A 326 4.87 19.64 -18.78
N TYR A 327 4.39 20.13 -17.63
CA TYR A 327 3.80 21.46 -17.53
C TYR A 327 4.80 22.62 -17.48
N GLN A 328 6.09 22.34 -17.22
CA GLN A 328 7.15 23.35 -17.28
C GLN A 328 8.04 23.25 -18.51
N ALA A 329 7.83 22.24 -19.35
CA ALA A 329 8.62 22.05 -20.55
C ALA A 329 8.38 23.19 -21.55
N ALA A 330 9.46 23.78 -22.07
CA ALA A 330 9.39 24.77 -23.15
C ALA A 330 8.70 24.23 -24.42
N ARG A 331 8.73 22.90 -24.62
CA ARG A 331 8.06 22.19 -25.72
C ARG A 331 7.07 21.16 -25.16
N PRO A 332 5.85 21.57 -24.76
CA PRO A 332 4.93 20.70 -24.01
C PRO A 332 4.48 19.46 -24.79
N ILE A 333 4.25 19.57 -26.11
CA ILE A 333 3.87 18.43 -26.96
C ILE A 333 4.97 17.36 -26.97
N ARG A 334 6.24 17.79 -27.08
CA ARG A 334 7.39 16.86 -27.03
C ARG A 334 7.48 16.20 -25.66
N ALA A 335 7.28 16.94 -24.57
CA ALA A 335 7.31 16.39 -23.22
C ALA A 335 6.16 15.38 -22.97
N GLN A 336 4.97 15.64 -23.50
CA GLN A 336 3.86 14.68 -23.49
C GLN A 336 4.21 13.43 -24.29
N GLY A 337 4.78 13.57 -25.49
CA GLY A 337 5.25 12.44 -26.29
C GLY A 337 6.29 11.58 -25.57
N LEU A 338 7.22 12.21 -24.84
CA LEU A 338 8.19 11.49 -24.00
C LEU A 338 7.52 10.73 -22.85
N PHE A 339 6.49 11.30 -22.21
CA PHE A 339 5.74 10.60 -21.18
C PHE A 339 4.97 9.41 -21.74
N VAL A 340 4.35 9.55 -22.91
CA VAL A 340 3.67 8.44 -23.59
C VAL A 340 4.67 7.34 -23.95
N LEU A 341 5.83 7.70 -24.52
CA LEU A 341 6.90 6.75 -24.79
C LEU A 341 7.34 6.01 -23.52
N TYR A 342 7.53 6.73 -22.41
CA TYR A 342 7.84 6.13 -21.12
C TYR A 342 6.76 5.15 -20.66
N ALA A 343 5.47 5.53 -20.73
CA ALA A 343 4.37 4.64 -20.37
C ALA A 343 4.32 3.38 -21.27
N THR A 344 4.62 3.52 -22.56
CA THR A 344 4.77 2.39 -23.50
C THR A 344 5.94 1.49 -23.10
N LEU A 345 7.09 2.04 -22.72
CA LEU A 345 8.23 1.26 -22.24
C LEU A 345 7.88 0.47 -20.97
N CYS A 346 7.16 1.07 -20.02
CA CYS A 346 6.65 0.35 -18.86
C CYS A 346 5.76 -0.84 -19.28
N LEU A 347 4.86 -0.65 -20.24
CA LEU A 347 4.00 -1.73 -20.74
C LEU A 347 4.79 -2.85 -21.42
N LEU A 348 5.78 -2.51 -22.24
CA LEU A 348 6.64 -3.52 -22.88
C LEU A 348 7.44 -4.31 -21.84
N ALA A 349 7.93 -3.65 -20.80
CA ALA A 349 8.57 -4.33 -19.68
C ALA A 349 7.59 -5.25 -18.94
N THR A 350 6.34 -4.84 -18.74
CA THR A 350 5.29 -5.70 -18.19
C THR A 350 5.08 -6.95 -19.04
N ILE A 351 5.03 -6.83 -20.37
CA ILE A 351 4.91 -7.98 -21.27
C ILE A 351 6.12 -8.92 -21.11
N PHE A 352 7.33 -8.36 -21.03
CA PHE A 352 8.55 -9.13 -20.79
C PHE A 352 8.46 -9.91 -19.47
N PHE A 353 8.17 -9.26 -18.35
CA PHE A 353 8.12 -9.88 -17.02
C PHE A 353 6.85 -10.69 -16.71
N LEU A 354 5.80 -10.63 -17.53
CA LEU A 354 4.53 -11.30 -17.27
C LEU A 354 4.63 -12.80 -16.94
N PRO A 355 5.50 -13.60 -17.60
CA PRO A 355 5.65 -15.03 -17.31
C PRO A 355 6.08 -15.35 -15.87
N ILE A 356 6.92 -14.50 -15.26
CA ILE A 356 7.38 -14.68 -13.88
C ILE A 356 6.41 -14.13 -12.82
N TRP A 357 5.34 -13.45 -13.26
CA TRP A 357 4.26 -12.97 -12.40
C TRP A 357 3.04 -13.88 -12.43
N ASN A 358 2.83 -14.59 -13.54
CA ASN A 358 1.67 -15.46 -13.72
C ASN A 358 1.96 -16.96 -13.49
N GLY A 359 3.22 -17.36 -13.32
CA GLY A 359 3.61 -18.77 -13.14
C GLY A 359 3.62 -19.58 -14.44
N ALA A 360 3.90 -18.95 -15.58
CA ALA A 360 3.99 -19.65 -16.85
C ALA A 360 5.29 -20.49 -16.91
N TRP A 361 5.18 -21.67 -17.53
CA TRP A 361 6.34 -22.46 -17.90
C TRP A 361 7.09 -21.81 -19.06
N ILE A 362 8.35 -21.48 -18.83
CA ILE A 362 9.25 -20.88 -19.81
C ILE A 362 10.61 -21.58 -19.80
N PRO A 363 11.40 -21.48 -20.88
CA PRO A 363 12.78 -21.95 -20.85
C PRO A 363 13.59 -21.33 -19.71
N TYR A 364 14.49 -22.11 -19.10
CA TYR A 364 15.35 -21.64 -18.01
C TYR A 364 16.15 -20.39 -18.38
N TRP A 365 16.72 -20.35 -19.60
CA TRP A 365 17.47 -19.19 -20.08
C TRP A 365 16.60 -17.93 -20.13
N TYR A 366 15.32 -18.08 -20.46
CA TYR A 366 14.39 -16.96 -20.53
C TYR A 366 14.03 -16.51 -19.12
N TRP A 367 13.73 -17.44 -18.20
CA TRP A 367 13.57 -17.11 -16.78
C TRP A 367 14.79 -16.34 -16.23
N HIS A 368 16.00 -16.83 -16.49
CA HIS A 368 17.24 -16.20 -16.04
C HIS A 368 17.44 -14.80 -16.66
N ALA A 369 16.99 -14.56 -17.89
CA ALA A 369 17.02 -13.23 -18.52
C ALA A 369 16.16 -12.19 -17.80
N HIS A 370 15.19 -12.60 -16.97
CA HIS A 370 14.43 -11.68 -16.10
C HIS A 370 15.22 -11.28 -14.85
N MET A 371 16.26 -12.03 -14.46
CA MET A 371 17.02 -11.82 -13.23
C MET A 371 18.14 -10.80 -13.46
N TRP A 372 17.77 -9.52 -13.54
CA TRP A 372 18.71 -8.44 -13.86
C TRP A 372 19.70 -8.14 -12.73
N LEU A 373 19.31 -8.42 -11.48
CA LEU A 373 20.17 -8.27 -10.32
C LEU A 373 20.46 -9.66 -9.71
N PRO A 374 21.69 -9.90 -9.21
CA PRO A 374 22.01 -11.15 -8.51
C PRO A 374 21.08 -11.42 -7.32
N SER A 375 20.60 -10.36 -6.67
CA SER A 375 19.65 -10.40 -5.57
C SER A 375 18.22 -10.75 -5.98
N TRP A 376 17.94 -11.08 -7.24
CA TRP A 376 16.62 -11.55 -7.68
C TRP A 376 16.50 -13.08 -7.72
N ILE A 377 17.61 -13.79 -7.45
CA ILE A 377 17.70 -15.25 -7.36
C ILE A 377 17.70 -15.72 -5.91
#